data_AF-A0A8X8Z2W0-F1
#
_entry.id   AF-A0A8X8Z2W0-F1
#
_cell.length_a   1.000
_cell.length_b   1.000
_cell.length_c   1.000
_cell.angle_alpha   90.00
_cell.angle_beta   90.00
_cell.angle_gamma   90.00
#
_symmetry.space_group_name_H-M   'P 1'
#
loop_
_entity.id
_entity.type
_entity.pdbx_description
1 polymer ?
#
loop_
_entity_poly.entity_id
_entity_poly.type
_entity_poly.pdbx_seq_one_letter_code
_entity_poly.pdbx_strand_id
1 'polypeptide(L)'
;MPLLLQLETNKNDYFPVAVSFGPYHHGEHELAFVEAFKPKAVELFISGAPESYEFYHSKVVSIIGDVRNCYEETSVASYSDDYLAEMMLRDAWLMILHMEIYLYIGEDRCRDGG
;
A
#
# COMPACT_ATOMS: atom_id res chain seq x y z
N MET A 1 12.76 7.69 9.30
CA MET A 1 11.65 8.60 9.68
C MET A 1 12.18 10.00 10.02
N PRO A 2 11.66 11.09 9.42
CA PRO A 2 11.99 12.46 9.85
C PRO A 2 11.78 12.67 11.36
N LEU A 3 12.68 13.43 12.01
CA LEU A 3 12.61 13.74 13.45
C LEU A 3 11.24 14.31 13.88
N LEU A 4 10.54 15.02 12.99
CA LEU A 4 9.21 15.58 13.24
C LEU A 4 8.12 14.51 13.50
N LEU A 5 8.29 13.31 12.94
CA LEU A 5 7.37 12.17 13.12
C LEU A 5 7.67 11.37 14.39
N GLN A 6 8.86 11.57 14.98
CA GLN A 6 9.30 10.89 16.20
C GLN A 6 8.94 11.66 17.48
N LEU A 7 8.42 12.89 17.36
CA LEU A 7 7.85 13.60 18.51
C LEU A 7 6.60 12.86 18.97
N GLU A 8 6.62 12.37 20.21
CA GLU A 8 5.47 11.72 20.87
C GLU A 8 4.18 12.55 20.76
N THR A 9 4.28 13.87 20.68
CA THR A 9 3.14 14.78 20.48
C THR A 9 2.46 14.65 19.12
N ASN A 10 3.17 14.14 18.11
CA ASN A 10 2.67 13.99 16.74
C ASN A 10 2.36 12.54 16.39
N LYS A 11 2.67 11.57 17.26
CA LYS A 11 2.44 10.13 16.95
C LYS A 11 1.00 9.85 16.53
N ASN A 12 0.02 10.48 17.17
CA ASN A 12 -1.39 10.33 16.84
C ASN A 12 -1.78 10.95 15.49
N ASP A 13 -1.01 11.93 14.99
CA ASP A 13 -1.27 12.58 13.70
C ASP A 13 -0.77 11.76 12.51
N TYR A 14 0.15 10.83 12.76
CA TYR A 14 0.79 10.01 11.73
C TYR A 14 0.50 8.51 11.87
N PHE A 15 -0.25 8.13 12.90
CA PHE A 15 -0.77 6.77 13.01
C PHE A 15 -1.89 6.57 11.98
N PRO A 16 -1.80 5.56 11.10
CA PRO A 16 -2.85 5.30 10.12
C PRO A 16 -4.15 4.93 10.82
N VAL A 17 -5.27 5.39 10.28
CA VAL A 17 -6.61 5.12 10.86
C VAL A 17 -7.38 4.02 10.13
N ALA A 18 -6.91 3.60 8.97
CA ALA A 18 -7.66 2.69 8.09
C ALA A 18 -6.80 1.60 7.45
N VAL A 19 -5.59 1.94 7.00
CA VAL A 19 -4.70 1.00 6.28
C VAL A 19 -3.25 1.33 6.52
N SER A 20 -2.40 0.30 6.62
CA SER A 20 -0.94 0.48 6.60
C SER A 20 -0.46 0.51 5.17
N PHE A 21 0.45 1.42 4.86
CA PHE A 21 1.25 1.35 3.64
C PHE A 21 2.69 1.05 4.02
N GLY A 22 3.18 -0.05 3.50
CA GLY A 22 4.47 -0.61 3.80
C GLY A 22 4.62 -1.08 5.25
N PRO A 23 5.87 -1.22 5.70
CA PRO A 23 6.22 -2.05 6.85
C PRO A 23 5.94 -1.42 8.21
N TYR A 24 5.76 -0.10 8.30
CA TYR A 24 5.72 0.60 9.60
C TYR A 24 4.56 0.18 10.50
N HIS A 25 3.38 -0.05 9.93
CA HIS A 25 2.16 -0.41 10.67
C HIS A 25 1.55 -1.73 10.18
N HIS A 26 2.33 -2.51 9.42
CA HIS A 26 1.84 -3.75 8.82
C HIS A 26 1.48 -4.77 9.89
N GLY A 27 0.27 -5.33 9.82
CA GLY A 27 -0.22 -6.35 10.75
C GLY A 27 -0.77 -5.82 12.08
N GLU A 28 -0.84 -4.50 12.28
CA GLU A 28 -1.53 -3.92 13.44
C GLU A 28 -3.03 -4.25 13.42
N HIS A 29 -3.58 -4.61 14.58
CA HIS A 29 -4.94 -5.13 14.69
C HIS A 29 -5.99 -4.08 14.28
N GLU A 30 -5.71 -2.82 14.58
CA GLU A 30 -6.54 -1.66 14.26
C GLU A 30 -6.72 -1.47 12.74
N LEU A 31 -5.81 -2.01 11.92
CA LEU A 31 -5.78 -1.84 10.46
C LEU A 31 -6.19 -3.11 9.71
N ALA A 32 -6.47 -4.21 10.45
CA ALA A 32 -6.65 -5.54 9.89
C ALA A 32 -7.77 -5.64 8.84
N PHE A 33 -8.80 -4.79 8.93
CA PHE A 33 -9.92 -4.81 7.99
C PHE A 33 -9.47 -4.53 6.56
N VAL A 34 -8.72 -3.45 6.32
CA VAL A 34 -8.27 -3.10 4.97
C VAL A 34 -7.08 -3.96 4.56
N GLU A 35 -6.21 -4.35 5.50
CA GLU A 35 -5.14 -5.33 5.23
C GLU A 35 -5.70 -6.63 4.66
N ALA A 36 -6.77 -7.17 5.25
CA ALA A 36 -7.44 -8.36 4.75
C ALA A 36 -8.12 -8.17 3.39
N PHE A 37 -8.44 -6.93 3.01
CA PHE A 37 -9.04 -6.60 1.72
C PHE A 37 -8.00 -6.44 0.60
N LYS A 38 -6.74 -6.10 0.90
CA LYS A 38 -5.69 -5.90 -0.12
C LYS A 38 -5.56 -7.04 -1.14
N PRO A 39 -5.60 -8.34 -0.75
CA PRO A 39 -5.60 -9.42 -1.73
C PRO A 39 -6.77 -9.36 -2.71
N LYS A 40 -7.94 -8.94 -2.24
CA LYS A 40 -9.11 -8.78 -3.11
C LYS A 40 -8.94 -7.61 -4.08
N ALA A 41 -8.34 -6.51 -3.64
CA ALA A 41 -7.99 -5.40 -4.52
C ALA A 41 -7.07 -5.85 -5.66
N VAL A 42 -6.06 -6.67 -5.35
CA VAL A 42 -5.16 -7.26 -6.36
C VAL A 42 -5.91 -8.13 -7.36
N GLU A 43 -6.79 -9.03 -6.89
CA GLU A 43 -7.61 -9.87 -7.78
C GLU A 43 -8.47 -9.05 -8.75
N LEU A 44 -9.10 -7.98 -8.25
CA LEU A 44 -9.94 -7.09 -9.07
C LEU A 44 -9.13 -6.48 -10.21
N PHE A 45 -7.91 -6.02 -9.93
CA PHE A 45 -7.03 -5.43 -10.95
C PHE A 45 -6.49 -6.43 -11.95
N ILE A 46 -6.00 -7.58 -11.47
CA ILE A 46 -5.32 -8.55 -12.33
C ILE A 46 -6.25 -9.13 -13.39
N SER A 47 -7.55 -9.24 -13.08
CA SER A 47 -8.54 -9.70 -14.06
C SER A 47 -8.61 -8.85 -15.34
N GLY A 48 -8.22 -7.58 -15.28
CA GLY A 48 -8.14 -6.67 -16.42
C GLY A 48 -6.73 -6.22 -16.77
N ALA A 49 -5.70 -6.73 -16.07
CA ALA A 49 -4.32 -6.32 -16.29
C ALA A 49 -3.76 -6.98 -17.56
N PRO A 50 -2.86 -6.29 -18.29
CA PRO A 50 -2.23 -6.86 -19.48
C PRO A 50 -1.29 -8.03 -19.17
N GLU A 51 -0.76 -8.09 -17.94
CA GLU A 51 0.26 -9.05 -17.53
C GLU A 51 -0.14 -9.77 -16.22
N SER A 52 0.52 -10.89 -15.92
CA SER A 52 0.20 -11.71 -14.73
C SER A 52 0.67 -11.09 -13.41
N TYR A 53 0.18 -11.61 -12.28
CA TYR A 53 0.68 -11.27 -10.95
C TYR A 53 2.20 -11.41 -10.86
N GLU A 54 2.72 -12.55 -11.33
CA GLU A 54 4.12 -12.92 -11.26
C GLU A 54 5.00 -11.96 -12.05
N PHE A 55 4.50 -11.44 -13.18
CA PHE A 55 5.20 -10.41 -13.94
C PHE A 55 5.40 -9.15 -13.09
N TYR A 56 4.34 -8.60 -12.51
CA TYR A 56 4.44 -7.40 -11.68
C TYR A 56 5.24 -7.63 -10.40
N HIS A 57 5.05 -8.78 -9.76
CA HIS A 57 5.82 -9.21 -8.60
C HIS A 57 7.32 -9.24 -8.92
N SER A 58 7.71 -9.82 -10.06
CA SER A 58 9.12 -9.82 -10.49
C SER A 58 9.70 -8.42 -10.68
N LYS A 59 8.88 -7.45 -11.11
CA LYS A 59 9.30 -6.04 -11.21
C LYS A 59 9.55 -5.42 -9.85
N VAL A 60 8.67 -5.65 -8.87
CA VAL A 60 8.87 -5.15 -7.51
C VAL A 60 10.09 -5.81 -6.86
N VAL A 61 10.24 -7.13 -6.99
CA VAL A 61 11.44 -7.86 -6.52
C VAL A 61 12.71 -7.26 -7.12
N SER A 62 12.70 -6.88 -8.40
CA SER A 62 13.90 -6.30 -9.05
C SER A 62 14.37 -4.97 -8.46
N ILE A 63 13.49 -4.24 -7.75
CA ILE A 63 13.80 -2.95 -7.10
C ILE A 63 13.78 -3.04 -5.57
N ILE A 64 13.61 -4.23 -4.99
CA ILE A 64 13.30 -4.37 -3.56
C ILE A 64 14.44 -3.91 -2.65
N GLY A 65 15.69 -4.01 -3.11
CA GLY A 65 16.85 -3.48 -2.38
C GLY A 65 16.77 -1.96 -2.20
N ASP A 66 16.34 -1.23 -3.24
CA ASP A 66 16.16 0.21 -3.17
C ASP A 66 14.99 0.58 -2.26
N VAL A 67 13.89 -0.17 -2.36
CA VAL A 67 12.72 -0.02 -1.46
C VAL A 67 13.14 -0.20 -0.01
N ARG A 68 13.90 -1.25 0.30
CA ARG A 68 14.39 -1.54 1.65
C ARG A 68 15.22 -0.38 2.20
N ASN A 69 16.04 0.24 1.36
CA ASN A 69 16.87 1.40 1.73
C ASN A 69 16.05 2.68 1.99
N CYS A 70 14.78 2.74 1.61
CA CYS A 70 13.88 3.84 1.96
C CYS A 70 13.32 3.75 3.39
N TYR A 71 13.53 2.63 4.08
CA TYR A 71 13.00 2.37 5.41
C TYR A 71 14.11 2.28 6.46
N GLU A 72 13.74 2.52 7.73
CA GLU A 72 14.64 2.23 8.84
C GLU A 72 14.89 0.72 8.92
N GLU A 73 16.13 0.30 9.14
CA GLU A 73 16.52 -1.12 9.13
C GLU A 73 15.61 -1.96 10.05
N THR A 74 15.32 -1.46 11.26
CA THR A 74 14.47 -2.14 12.24
C THR A 74 13.03 -2.38 11.78
N SER A 75 12.51 -1.54 10.87
CA SER A 75 11.16 -1.69 10.34
C SER A 75 11.05 -2.76 9.25
N VAL A 76 12.18 -3.14 8.61
CA VAL A 76 12.21 -4.09 7.51
C VAL A 76 13.03 -5.36 7.78
N ALA A 77 13.77 -5.40 8.89
CA ALA A 77 14.69 -6.49 9.24
C ALA A 77 14.01 -7.86 9.35
N SER A 78 12.73 -7.91 9.76
CA SER A 78 11.97 -9.15 9.90
C SER A 78 11.42 -9.68 8.57
N TYR A 79 11.40 -8.88 7.51
CA TYR A 79 10.80 -9.25 6.24
C TYR A 79 11.84 -9.79 5.26
N SER A 80 11.54 -10.91 4.62
CA SER A 80 12.27 -11.33 3.42
C SER A 80 12.00 -10.36 2.28
N ASP A 81 12.90 -10.33 1.30
CA ASP A 81 12.71 -9.50 0.10
C ASP A 81 11.42 -9.87 -0.65
N ASP A 82 11.12 -11.16 -0.74
CA ASP A 82 9.89 -11.66 -1.37
C ASP A 82 8.63 -11.16 -0.64
N TYR A 83 8.61 -11.25 0.68
CA TYR A 83 7.47 -10.79 1.48
C TYR A 83 7.32 -9.27 1.45
N LEU A 84 8.43 -8.53 1.48
CA LEU A 84 8.39 -7.08 1.35
C LEU A 84 7.90 -6.67 -0.05
N ALA A 85 8.30 -7.39 -1.09
CA ALA A 85 7.85 -7.13 -2.46
C ALA A 85 6.35 -7.40 -2.62
N GLU A 86 5.85 -8.50 -2.07
CA GLU A 86 4.43 -8.81 -2.01
C GLU A 86 3.65 -7.71 -1.28
N MET A 87 4.15 -7.25 -0.13
CA MET A 87 3.55 -6.13 0.62
C MET A 87 3.46 -4.87 -0.24
N MET A 88 4.57 -4.42 -0.84
CA MET A 88 4.59 -3.23 -1.69
C MET A 88 3.64 -3.34 -2.88
N LEU A 89 3.56 -4.52 -3.48
CA LEU A 89 2.73 -4.74 -4.65
C LEU A 89 1.24 -4.67 -4.31
N ARG A 90 0.83 -5.30 -3.20
CA ARG A 90 -0.54 -5.23 -2.68
C ARG A 90 -0.94 -3.79 -2.33
N ASP A 91 -0.02 -3.05 -1.73
CA ASP A 91 -0.20 -1.64 -1.36
C ASP A 91 -0.38 -0.74 -2.58
N ALA A 92 0.47 -0.91 -3.59
CA ALA A 92 0.38 -0.17 -4.84
C ALA A 92 -0.96 -0.38 -5.54
N TRP A 93 -1.45 -1.62 -5.59
CA TRP A 93 -2.76 -1.92 -6.19
C TRP A 93 -3.92 -1.34 -5.40
N LEU A 94 -3.87 -1.38 -4.06
CA LEU A 94 -4.89 -0.72 -3.24
C LEU A 94 -4.92 0.80 -3.53
N MET A 95 -3.75 1.43 -3.66
CA MET A 95 -3.66 2.86 -4.01
C MET A 95 -4.29 3.15 -5.37
N ILE A 96 -3.97 2.33 -6.39
CA ILE A 96 -4.57 2.48 -7.73
C ILE A 96 -6.09 2.27 -7.65
N LEU A 97 -6.58 1.27 -6.91
CA LEU A 97 -8.03 1.04 -6.70
C LEU A 97 -8.71 2.28 -6.16
N HIS A 98 -8.11 2.85 -5.12
CA HIS A 98 -8.61 4.02 -4.46
C HIS A 98 -8.63 5.22 -5.42
N MET A 99 -7.54 5.45 -6.17
CA MET A 99 -7.48 6.54 -7.15
C MET A 99 -8.54 6.37 -8.25
N GLU A 100 -8.71 5.18 -8.80
CA GLU A 100 -9.71 4.90 -9.83
C GLU A 100 -11.13 5.16 -9.31
N ILE A 101 -11.49 4.62 -8.14
CA ILE A 101 -12.79 4.84 -7.52
C ILE A 101 -13.07 6.34 -7.33
N TYR A 102 -12.08 7.11 -6.86
CA TYR A 102 -12.24 8.55 -6.64
C TYR A 102 -12.41 9.33 -7.94
N LEU A 103 -11.74 8.94 -9.03
CA LEU A 103 -11.90 9.55 -10.34
C LEU A 103 -13.27 9.24 -10.95
N TYR A 104 -13.72 7.99 -10.89
CA TYR A 104 -15.06 7.59 -11.39
C TYR A 104 -16.19 8.32 -10.65
N ILE A 105 -16.14 8.37 -9.31
CA ILE A 105 -17.14 9.10 -8.52
C ILE A 105 -17.05 10.62 -8.77
N GLY A 106 -15.85 11.13 -9.07
CA GLY A 106 -15.63 12.52 -9.44
C GLY A 106 -16.32 12.90 -10.76
N GLU A 107 -16.27 12.03 -11.76
CA GLU A 107 -16.94 12.24 -13.06
C GLU A 107 -18.46 12.17 -12.96
N ASP A 108 -19.02 11.23 -12.18
CA ASP A 108 -20.47 11.12 -11.99
C ASP A 108 -21.05 12.35 -11.27
N ARG A 109 -20.35 12.89 -10.25
CA ARG A 109 -20.76 14.15 -9.60
C ARG A 109 -20.73 15.37 -10.52
N CYS A 110 -19.94 15.35 -11.59
CA CYS A 110 -19.94 16.41 -12.60
C CYS A 110 -21.07 16.25 -13.62
N ARG A 111 -21.56 15.03 -13.87
CA ARG A 111 -22.68 14.75 -14.79
C ARG A 111 -24.05 15.04 -14.18
N ASP A 112 -24.21 14.83 -12.88
CA ASP A 112 -25.50 15.01 -12.19
C ASP A 112 -25.78 16.49 -11.78
N GLY A 113 -24.86 17.40 -12.11
CA GLY A 113 -24.98 18.84 -11.86
C GLY A 113 -25.40 19.70 -13.05
N GLY A 114 -25.95 19.10 -14.12
CA GLY A 114 -26.39 19.77 -15.35
C GLY A 114 -27.90 19.98 -15.47
#